data_AF-A0A5S6QF95-F1
#
_entry.id   AF-A0A5S6QF95-F1
#
_cell.length_a   1.000
_cell.length_b   1.000
_cell.length_c   1.000
_cell.angle_alpha   90.00
_cell.angle_beta   90.00
_cell.angle_gamma   90.00
#
_symmetry.space_group_name_H-M   'P 1'
#
loop_
_entity.id
_entity.type
_entity.pdbx_description
1 polymer ?
#
loop_
_entity_poly.entity_id
_entity_poly.type
_entity_poly.pdbx_seq_one_letter_code
_entity_poly.pdbx_strand_id
1 'polypeptide(L)'
;MKEVLCSVLGQDPAVREGTSAYIDDILVNEDVVMARRVEQLLARFGLACKPHIRVADERRRRWQRIGPVETRRSVFSYCGKLIGHFPVCGWLRVAEAFIKRKVNDVTASWDQVIKDAELEGLINEVANRVKTDDPVRRKWNVSGNKANVWIDASSMAHGVVVEVGDCIVEDAAWLLPDDACHIKHGRTECRHQRIEARNLLGMRNIELMTDSSTIHLWISDGPSGKARLKMKAASEMLIRRRVDTVLSLVKEYNLEFFRTLVNSASNKEDVLTRVPQRWLHPTAAIPSLLVQWLSSQTLASWLRRSITKWVTPV
;
A
#
# COMPACT_ATOMS: atom_id res chain seq x y z
N MET A 1 -23.77 0.33 0.06
CA MET A 1 -23.69 0.16 1.53
C MET A 1 -23.05 1.37 2.23
N LYS A 2 -21.90 1.88 1.77
CA LYS A 2 -21.22 3.05 2.36
C LYS A 2 -22.08 4.32 2.47
N GLU A 3 -22.84 4.67 1.43
CA GLU A 3 -23.73 5.86 1.47
C GLU A 3 -24.83 5.75 2.52
N VAL A 4 -25.45 4.57 2.62
CA VAL A 4 -26.44 4.26 3.66
C VAL A 4 -25.81 4.41 5.04
N LEU A 5 -24.60 3.87 5.23
CA LEU A 5 -23.87 3.95 6.50
C LEU A 5 -23.52 5.40 6.86
N CYS A 6 -22.98 6.18 5.91
CA CYS A 6 -22.68 7.60 6.12
C CYS A 6 -23.95 8.40 6.44
N SER A 7 -25.07 8.10 5.78
CA SER A 7 -26.36 8.76 6.03
C SER A 7 -26.88 8.44 7.44
N VAL A 8 -26.80 7.18 7.87
CA VAL A 8 -27.23 6.73 9.21
C VAL A 8 -26.33 7.32 10.30
N LEU A 9 -25.01 7.21 10.16
CA LEU A 9 -24.05 7.79 11.11
C LEU A 9 -24.16 9.32 11.18
N GLY A 10 -24.58 9.96 10.09
CA GLY A 10 -24.83 11.40 10.02
C GLY A 10 -26.08 11.89 10.74
N GLN A 11 -27.00 11.00 11.17
CA GLN A 11 -28.23 11.38 11.87
C GLN A 11 -27.99 11.87 13.30
N ASP A 12 -26.89 11.46 13.94
CA ASP A 12 -26.49 11.90 15.27
C ASP A 12 -25.18 12.71 15.16
N PRO A 13 -25.17 14.02 15.51
CA PRO A 13 -23.98 14.86 15.39
C PRO A 13 -22.76 14.34 16.14
N ALA A 14 -22.95 13.75 17.33
CA ALA A 14 -21.86 13.21 18.15
C ALA A 14 -21.33 11.89 17.56
N VAL A 15 -22.21 11.06 16.98
CA VAL A 15 -21.80 9.87 16.24
C VAL A 15 -21.06 10.25 14.97
N ARG A 16 -21.53 11.26 14.22
CA ARG A 16 -20.87 11.75 13.01
C ARG A 16 -19.46 12.24 13.28
N GLU A 17 -19.25 12.94 14.39
CA GLU A 17 -17.94 13.44 14.81
C GLU A 17 -17.04 12.30 15.31
N GLY A 18 -17.60 11.36 16.07
CA GLY A 18 -16.85 10.28 16.71
C GLY A 18 -16.66 9.03 15.85
N THR A 19 -17.17 8.96 14.62
CA THR A 19 -17.11 7.74 13.81
C THR A 19 -16.61 7.95 12.38
N SER A 20 -16.03 6.89 11.82
CA SER A 20 -15.50 6.90 10.46
C SER A 20 -15.64 5.51 9.83
N ALA A 21 -16.36 5.39 8.71
CA ALA A 21 -16.59 4.13 8.00
C ALA A 21 -15.44 3.69 7.07
N TYR A 22 -14.71 2.63 7.40
CA TYR A 22 -13.59 2.10 6.62
C TYR A 22 -13.93 0.74 5.98
N ILE A 23 -14.07 0.71 4.65
CA ILE A 23 -14.47 -0.48 3.87
C ILE A 23 -15.76 -1.12 4.46
N ASP A 24 -15.63 -2.21 5.21
CA ASP A 24 -16.71 -2.96 5.85
C ASP A 24 -16.81 -2.68 7.36
N ASP A 25 -15.88 -1.90 7.91
CA ASP A 25 -15.72 -1.62 9.34
C ASP A 25 -16.12 -0.17 9.69
N ILE A 26 -16.51 0.06 10.94
CA ILE A 26 -16.75 1.40 11.50
C ILE A 26 -15.71 1.64 12.59
N LEU A 27 -14.84 2.62 12.36
CA LEU A 27 -13.91 3.10 13.37
C LEU A 27 -14.66 4.04 14.30
N VAL A 28 -14.60 3.78 15.60
CA VAL A 28 -15.26 4.58 16.63
C VAL A 28 -14.20 5.17 17.56
N ASN A 29 -14.25 6.49 17.78
CA ASN A 29 -13.46 7.18 18.77
C ASN A 29 -14.22 7.23 20.10
N GLU A 30 -13.86 6.34 21.04
CA GLU A 30 -14.54 6.26 22.35
C GLU A 30 -14.35 7.50 23.23
N ASP A 31 -13.40 8.38 22.91
CA ASP A 31 -13.24 9.68 23.59
C ASP A 31 -14.34 10.68 23.20
N VAL A 32 -14.98 10.48 22.04
CA VAL A 32 -16.05 11.34 21.51
C VAL A 32 -17.41 10.67 21.64
N VAL A 33 -17.51 9.37 21.29
CA VAL A 33 -18.76 8.62 21.34
C VAL A 33 -18.53 7.16 21.71
N MET A 34 -19.31 6.66 22.67
CA MET A 34 -19.21 5.25 23.06
C MET A 34 -19.63 4.32 21.91
N ALA A 35 -18.89 3.24 21.68
CA ALA A 35 -19.21 2.26 20.64
C ALA A 35 -20.64 1.69 20.74
N ARG A 36 -21.12 1.44 21.97
CA ARG A 36 -22.51 1.01 22.22
C ARG A 36 -23.57 1.97 21.67
N ARG A 37 -23.32 3.28 21.70
CA ARG A 37 -24.26 4.27 21.16
C ARG A 37 -24.33 4.18 19.64
N VAL A 38 -23.21 3.88 18.99
CA VAL A 38 -23.15 3.62 17.54
C VAL A 38 -23.91 2.33 17.20
N GLU A 39 -23.73 1.26 17.96
CA GLU A 39 -24.47 0.00 17.79
C GLU A 39 -25.99 0.21 17.91
N GLN A 40 -26.43 0.98 18.91
CA GLN A 40 -27.84 1.33 19.10
C GLN A 40 -28.41 2.15 17.94
N LEU A 41 -27.64 3.11 17.42
CA LEU A 41 -28.04 3.89 16.25
C LEU A 41 -28.21 2.97 15.04
N LEU A 42 -27.24 2.09 14.76
CA LEU A 42 -27.33 1.14 13.64
C LEU A 42 -28.56 0.23 13.78
N ALA A 43 -28.79 -0.32 14.98
CA ALA A 43 -29.95 -1.17 15.26
C ALA A 43 -31.28 -0.44 15.04
N ARG A 44 -31.38 0.85 15.40
CA ARG A 44 -32.57 1.68 15.16
C ARG A 44 -32.94 1.78 13.68
N PHE A 45 -31.94 1.73 12.79
CA PHE A 45 -32.12 1.74 11.34
C PHE A 45 -32.14 0.33 10.72
N GLY A 46 -32.28 -0.72 11.53
CA GLY A 46 -32.33 -2.11 11.06
C GLY A 46 -30.98 -2.67 10.60
N LEU A 47 -29.87 -2.00 10.91
CA LEU A 47 -28.53 -2.45 10.55
C LEU A 47 -27.95 -3.32 11.67
N ALA A 48 -27.70 -4.59 11.34
CA ALA A 48 -27.01 -5.51 12.24
C ALA A 48 -25.50 -5.31 12.15
N CYS A 49 -24.83 -5.22 13.30
CA CYS A 49 -23.38 -5.17 13.40
C CYS A 49 -22.86 -6.30 14.30
N LYS A 50 -21.61 -6.73 14.06
CA LYS A 50 -20.89 -7.60 14.99
C LYS A 50 -20.57 -6.80 16.27
N PRO A 51 -20.34 -7.48 17.41
CA PRO A 51 -19.90 -6.80 18.63
C PRO A 51 -18.66 -5.94 18.37
N HIS A 52 -18.65 -4.70 18.84
CA HIS A 52 -17.47 -3.84 18.73
C HIS A 52 -16.26 -4.50 19.41
N ILE A 53 -15.09 -4.34 18.80
CA ILE A 53 -13.82 -4.81 19.32
C ILE A 53 -12.90 -3.60 19.41
N ARG A 54 -12.27 -3.40 20.57
CA ARG A 54 -11.23 -2.37 20.69
C ARG A 54 -10.05 -2.76 19.82
N VAL A 55 -9.53 -1.81 19.05
CA VAL A 55 -8.39 -2.03 18.14
C VAL A 55 -7.20 -2.67 18.86
N ALA A 56 -6.91 -2.27 20.11
CA ALA A 56 -5.86 -2.86 20.93
C ALA A 56 -6.11 -4.35 21.27
N ASP A 57 -7.35 -4.72 21.58
CA ASP A 57 -7.74 -6.09 21.87
C ASP A 57 -7.79 -6.94 20.60
N GLU A 58 -8.21 -6.36 19.47
CA GLU A 58 -8.15 -7.02 18.18
C GLU A 58 -6.71 -7.31 17.77
N ARG A 59 -5.81 -6.34 17.92
CA ARG A 59 -4.37 -6.50 17.69
C ARG A 59 -3.84 -7.66 18.52
N ARG A 60 -4.03 -7.64 19.84
CA ARG A 60 -3.54 -8.70 20.75
C ARG A 60 -4.11 -10.08 20.41
N ARG A 61 -5.42 -10.19 20.16
CA ARG A 61 -6.08 -11.46 19.79
C ARG A 61 -5.61 -11.98 18.44
N ARG A 62 -5.30 -11.10 17.49
CA ARG A 62 -4.87 -11.48 16.14
C ARG A 62 -3.41 -11.96 16.14
N TRP A 63 -2.53 -11.34 16.93
CA TRP A 63 -1.16 -11.85 17.16
C TRP A 63 -1.15 -13.28 17.73
N GLN A 64 -2.15 -13.63 18.53
CA GLN A 64 -2.28 -14.95 19.17
C GLN A 64 -2.95 -16.02 18.27
N ARG A 65 -3.67 -15.61 17.21
CA ARG A 65 -4.40 -16.51 16.28
C ARG A 65 -3.60 -16.95 15.07
N ILE A 66 -2.30 -16.69 15.10
CA ILE A 66 -1.37 -17.12 14.06
C ILE A 66 -1.10 -18.61 14.29
N GLY A 67 -1.72 -19.44 13.44
CA GLY A 67 -1.42 -20.86 13.38
C GLY A 67 -0.06 -21.15 12.74
N PRO A 68 0.38 -22.41 12.74
CA PRO A 68 1.65 -22.79 12.14
C PRO A 68 1.68 -22.42 10.65
N VAL A 69 2.85 -21.94 10.21
CA VAL A 69 3.08 -21.50 8.84
C VAL A 69 3.87 -22.60 8.13
N GLU A 70 3.15 -23.55 7.55
CA GLU A 70 3.72 -24.77 6.98
C GLU A 70 3.63 -24.84 5.45
N THR A 71 2.65 -24.16 4.86
CA THR A 71 2.38 -24.19 3.40
C THR A 71 2.34 -22.79 2.81
N ARG A 72 2.49 -22.68 1.47
CA ARG A 72 2.31 -21.42 0.74
C ARG A 72 0.98 -20.74 1.09
N ARG A 73 -0.12 -21.49 1.14
CA ARG A 73 -1.44 -20.96 1.53
C ARG A 73 -1.43 -20.39 2.94
N SER A 74 -0.82 -21.09 3.89
CA SER A 74 -0.71 -20.62 5.28
C SER A 74 0.14 -19.36 5.40
N VAL A 75 1.24 -19.22 4.63
CA VAL A 75 2.06 -18.00 4.56
C VAL A 75 1.22 -16.83 4.06
N PHE A 76 0.51 -17.00 2.94
CA PHE A 76 -0.33 -15.94 2.41
C PHE A 76 -1.46 -15.55 3.38
N SER A 77 -2.06 -16.53 4.07
CA SER A 77 -3.09 -16.29 5.08
C SER A 77 -2.53 -15.56 6.30
N TYR A 78 -1.38 -16.00 6.81
CA TYR A 78 -0.64 -15.36 7.90
C TYR A 78 -0.38 -13.89 7.57
N CYS A 79 0.21 -13.67 6.41
CA CYS A 79 0.51 -12.34 5.92
C CYS A 79 -0.74 -11.46 5.76
N GLY A 80 -1.78 -11.99 5.09
CA GLY A 80 -3.05 -11.26 4.95
C GLY A 80 -3.66 -10.85 6.30
N LYS A 81 -3.54 -11.69 7.34
CA LYS A 81 -4.00 -11.36 8.69
C LYS A 81 -3.16 -10.25 9.32
N LEU A 82 -1.86 -10.19 9.03
CA LEU A 82 -0.95 -9.20 9.59
C LEU A 82 -1.18 -7.78 9.10
N ILE A 83 -1.47 -7.61 7.80
CA ILE A 83 -1.55 -6.27 7.19
C ILE A 83 -2.97 -5.86 6.76
N GLY A 84 -3.92 -6.79 6.64
CA GLY A 84 -5.12 -6.62 5.81
C GLY A 84 -6.14 -5.56 6.26
N HIS A 85 -6.10 -5.09 7.51
CA HIS A 85 -7.10 -4.14 8.04
C HIS A 85 -6.47 -2.87 8.61
N PHE A 86 -5.14 -2.78 8.61
CA PHE A 86 -4.45 -1.66 9.23
C PHE A 86 -4.04 -0.67 8.13
N PRO A 87 -4.45 0.61 8.25
CA PRO A 87 -4.06 1.63 7.29
C PRO A 87 -2.55 1.90 7.37
N VAL A 88 -1.92 1.67 8.53
CA VAL A 88 -0.49 1.83 8.74
C VAL A 88 0.10 0.51 9.24
N CYS A 89 1.05 -0.04 8.48
CA CYS A 89 1.76 -1.28 8.81
C CYS A 89 3.29 -1.12 8.75
N GLY A 90 3.80 0.03 8.37
CA GLY A 90 5.22 0.33 8.35
C GLY A 90 6.05 -0.70 7.59
N TRP A 91 7.23 -0.97 8.13
CA TRP A 91 8.22 -1.93 7.61
C TRP A 91 7.62 -3.31 7.32
N LEU A 92 6.51 -3.68 7.96
CA LEU A 92 5.86 -4.97 7.80
C LEU A 92 5.34 -5.17 6.38
N ARG A 93 4.87 -4.12 5.68
CA ARG A 93 4.32 -4.26 4.31
C ARG A 93 5.34 -4.83 3.32
N VAL A 94 6.56 -4.30 3.35
CA VAL A 94 7.65 -4.76 2.48
C VAL A 94 8.10 -6.15 2.89
N ALA A 95 8.25 -6.38 4.20
CA ALA A 95 8.69 -7.66 4.72
C ALA A 95 7.74 -8.79 4.33
N GLU A 96 6.44 -8.56 4.47
CA GLU A 96 5.36 -9.47 4.05
C GLU A 96 5.37 -9.75 2.55
N ALA A 97 5.52 -8.70 1.74
CA ALA A 97 5.59 -8.84 0.30
C ALA A 97 6.83 -9.64 -0.11
N PHE A 98 7.95 -9.47 0.60
CA PHE A 98 9.19 -10.19 0.37
C PHE A 98 9.05 -11.68 0.71
N ILE A 99 8.46 -11.99 1.86
CA ILE A 99 8.13 -13.37 2.26
C ILE A 99 7.20 -14.02 1.23
N LYS A 100 6.17 -13.30 0.76
CA LYS A 100 5.25 -13.78 -0.30
C LYS A 100 5.96 -14.04 -1.62
N ARG A 101 6.98 -13.27 -1.97
CA ARG A 101 7.82 -13.54 -3.16
C ARG A 101 8.64 -14.80 -2.96
N LYS A 102 9.43 -14.87 -1.88
CA LYS A 102 10.28 -16.02 -1.55
C LYS A 102 9.51 -17.33 -1.49
N VAL A 103 8.32 -17.35 -0.87
CA VAL A 103 7.50 -18.56 -0.83
C VAL A 103 7.03 -19.00 -2.22
N ASN A 104 6.76 -18.06 -3.13
CA ASN A 104 6.41 -18.41 -4.52
C ASN A 104 7.59 -19.02 -5.27
N ASP A 105 8.82 -18.60 -4.94
CA ASP A 105 10.04 -19.09 -5.59
C ASP A 105 10.38 -20.52 -5.15
N VAL A 106 10.13 -20.86 -3.89
CA VAL A 106 10.47 -22.17 -3.31
C VAL A 106 9.31 -23.18 -3.33
N THR A 107 8.10 -22.78 -3.77
CA THR A 107 6.93 -23.67 -3.84
C THR A 107 6.19 -23.61 -5.18
N ALA A 108 5.84 -24.79 -5.70
CA ALA A 108 5.09 -24.94 -6.95
C ALA A 108 3.56 -24.93 -6.75
N SER A 109 3.06 -25.26 -5.56
CA SER A 109 1.61 -25.33 -5.27
C SER A 109 1.23 -24.67 -3.95
N TRP A 110 -0.07 -24.39 -3.78
CA TRP A 110 -0.63 -23.72 -2.60
C TRP A 110 -0.49 -24.54 -1.31
N ASP A 111 -0.60 -25.86 -1.41
CA ASP A 111 -0.63 -26.78 -0.27
C ASP A 111 0.71 -27.51 -0.07
N GLN A 112 1.73 -27.15 -0.85
CA GLN A 112 3.09 -27.67 -0.67
C GLN A 112 3.67 -27.20 0.66
N VAL A 113 4.23 -28.15 1.41
CA VAL A 113 4.96 -27.89 2.66
C VAL A 113 6.28 -27.18 2.36
N ILE A 114 6.56 -26.13 3.12
CA ILE A 114 7.79 -25.36 3.09
C ILE A 114 8.89 -26.21 3.69
N LYS A 115 10.03 -26.31 2.99
CA LYS A 115 11.23 -27.04 3.44
C LYS A 115 12.47 -26.14 3.42
N ASP A 116 12.25 -24.83 3.36
CA ASP A 116 13.28 -23.84 3.18
C ASP A 116 13.59 -23.15 4.52
N ALA A 117 14.74 -23.51 5.10
CA ALA A 117 15.15 -23.02 6.41
C ALA A 117 15.41 -21.50 6.45
N GLU A 118 15.79 -20.90 5.31
CA GLU A 118 15.96 -19.45 5.20
C GLU A 118 14.59 -18.76 5.33
N LEU A 119 13.59 -19.20 4.56
CA LEU A 119 12.23 -18.68 4.59
C LEU A 119 11.58 -18.87 5.97
N GLU A 120 11.75 -20.03 6.59
CA GLU A 120 11.30 -20.25 7.98
C GLU A 120 11.96 -19.28 8.96
N GLY A 121 13.27 -19.04 8.81
CA GLY A 121 14.01 -18.04 9.57
C GLY A 121 13.45 -16.63 9.39
N LEU A 122 13.16 -16.21 8.15
CA LEU A 122 12.56 -14.91 7.84
C LEU A 122 11.18 -14.74 8.47
N ILE A 123 10.32 -15.76 8.36
CA ILE A 123 8.97 -15.74 8.94
C ILE A 123 9.05 -15.60 10.47
N ASN A 124 9.94 -16.35 11.11
CA ASN A 124 10.16 -16.28 12.56
C ASN A 124 10.75 -14.93 12.99
N GLU A 125 11.67 -14.36 12.22
CA GLU A 125 12.22 -13.04 12.47
C GLU A 125 11.12 -11.96 12.44
N VAL A 126 10.25 -11.98 11.42
CA VAL A 126 9.09 -11.07 11.34
C VAL A 126 8.15 -11.30 12.52
N ALA A 127 7.78 -12.55 12.80
CA ALA A 127 6.87 -12.87 13.91
C ALA A 127 7.40 -12.35 15.26
N ASN A 128 8.71 -12.51 15.51
CA ASN A 128 9.35 -12.01 16.73
C ASN A 128 9.41 -10.48 16.75
N ARG A 129 9.78 -9.85 15.64
CA ARG A 129 9.85 -8.40 15.55
C ARG A 129 8.49 -7.76 15.76
N VAL A 130 7.40 -8.33 15.23
CA VAL A 130 6.09 -7.73 15.48
C VAL A 130 5.64 -7.86 16.95
N LYS A 131 6.06 -8.92 17.65
CA LYS A 131 5.79 -9.05 19.09
C LYS A 131 6.52 -7.98 19.93
N THR A 132 7.72 -7.58 19.52
CA THR A 132 8.54 -6.61 20.27
C THR A 132 8.31 -5.17 19.83
N ASP A 133 8.13 -4.96 18.53
CA ASP A 133 7.91 -3.70 17.84
C ASP A 133 6.62 -3.77 17.02
N ASP A 134 5.51 -3.41 17.65
CA ASP A 134 4.20 -3.42 17.01
C ASP A 134 4.11 -2.29 15.96
N PRO A 135 4.07 -2.62 14.65
CA PRO A 135 4.17 -1.63 13.59
C PRO A 135 2.91 -0.79 13.41
N VAL A 136 1.84 -1.14 14.11
CA VAL A 136 0.50 -0.57 13.99
C VAL A 136 0.28 0.53 15.05
N ARG A 137 1.30 0.89 15.85
CA ARG A 137 1.17 1.69 17.11
C ARG A 137 0.70 3.14 16.97
N ARG A 138 0.66 3.71 15.76
CA ARG A 138 0.42 5.15 15.58
C ARG A 138 -1.08 5.50 15.61
N LYS A 139 -1.37 6.78 15.87
CA LYS A 139 -2.71 7.36 15.78
C LYS A 139 -3.03 7.62 14.31
N TRP A 140 -4.13 7.07 13.81
CA TRP A 140 -4.55 7.24 12.41
C TRP A 140 -5.82 8.08 12.26
N ASN A 141 -6.58 8.24 13.35
CA ASN A 141 -7.72 9.13 13.37
C ASN A 141 -7.22 10.56 13.64
N VAL A 142 -7.03 11.32 12.56
CA VAL A 142 -6.62 12.72 12.63
C VAL A 142 -7.52 13.58 11.77
N SER A 143 -7.83 14.76 12.28
CA SER A 143 -8.59 15.79 11.58
C SER A 143 -7.64 16.77 10.90
N GLY A 144 -8.00 17.21 9.69
CA GLY A 144 -7.23 18.21 8.97
C GLY A 144 -7.77 18.39 7.57
N ASN A 145 -7.26 19.41 6.88
CA ASN A 145 -7.50 19.64 5.46
C ASN A 145 -6.20 19.60 4.63
N LYS A 146 -5.04 19.41 5.27
CA LYS A 146 -3.72 19.34 4.66
C LYS A 146 -3.09 17.97 4.89
N ALA A 147 -2.56 17.36 3.84
CA ALA A 147 -1.81 16.12 3.87
C ALA A 147 -0.48 16.25 3.14
N ASN A 148 0.57 15.67 3.72
CA ASN A 148 1.86 15.48 3.05
C ASN A 148 1.93 14.04 2.55
N VAL A 149 2.19 13.86 1.25
CA VAL A 149 2.31 12.55 0.62
C VAL A 149 3.79 12.31 0.33
N TRP A 150 4.39 11.40 1.09
CA TRP A 150 5.79 11.02 0.97
C TRP A 150 5.92 9.86 0.00
N ILE A 151 6.76 10.01 -1.02
CA ILE A 151 7.02 8.95 -2.00
C ILE A 151 8.50 8.59 -2.04
N ASP A 152 8.77 7.30 -2.15
CA ASP A 152 10.09 6.78 -2.43
C ASP A 152 10.01 5.51 -3.28
N ALA A 153 11.11 5.22 -3.96
CA ALA A 153 11.38 3.85 -4.37
C ALA A 153 12.88 3.55 -4.30
N SER A 154 13.14 2.32 -3.91
CA SER A 154 14.43 1.66 -3.96
C SER A 154 14.52 0.78 -5.22
N SER A 155 15.62 0.03 -5.34
CA SER A 155 15.74 -1.04 -6.35
C SER A 155 14.78 -2.20 -6.12
N MET A 156 14.25 -2.34 -4.90
CA MET A 156 13.46 -3.50 -4.51
C MET A 156 11.97 -3.18 -4.40
N ALA A 157 11.61 -1.98 -3.98
CA ALA A 157 10.22 -1.63 -3.69
C ALA A 157 9.98 -0.14 -3.91
N HIS A 158 8.74 0.21 -4.22
CA HIS A 158 8.25 1.57 -4.11
C HIS A 158 7.23 1.66 -2.98
N GLY A 159 7.14 2.82 -2.38
CA GLY A 159 6.31 3.06 -1.22
C GLY A 159 5.70 4.45 -1.23
N VAL A 160 4.64 4.59 -0.47
CA VAL A 160 3.98 5.85 -0.20
C VAL A 160 3.44 5.92 1.23
N VAL A 161 3.59 7.10 1.83
CA VAL A 161 3.07 7.45 3.16
C VAL A 161 2.25 8.70 3.08
N VAL A 162 1.09 8.68 3.72
CA VAL A 162 0.25 9.85 3.93
C VAL A 162 0.43 10.32 5.37
N GLU A 163 0.82 11.57 5.52
CA GLU A 163 0.99 12.26 6.78
C GLU A 163 -0.01 13.41 6.91
N VAL A 164 -0.66 13.51 8.08
CA VAL A 164 -1.57 14.61 8.43
C VAL A 164 -1.27 15.01 9.88
N GLY A 165 -0.95 16.28 10.11
CA GLY A 165 -0.67 16.80 11.46
C GLY A 165 0.42 16.00 12.19
N ASP A 166 1.55 15.76 11.53
CA ASP A 166 2.69 14.98 12.01
C ASP A 166 2.41 13.50 12.34
N CYS A 167 1.21 13.01 11.99
CA CYS A 167 0.81 11.63 12.16
C CYS A 167 0.76 10.91 10.81
N ILE A 168 1.36 9.73 10.74
CA ILE A 168 1.18 8.84 9.60
C ILE A 168 -0.19 8.19 9.72
N VAL A 169 -1.04 8.43 8.72
CA VAL A 169 -2.44 7.98 8.71
C VAL A 169 -2.66 6.80 7.79
N GLU A 170 -1.79 6.64 6.80
CA GLU A 170 -1.84 5.54 5.84
C GLU A 170 -0.45 5.32 5.25
N ASP A 171 -0.12 4.06 4.99
CA ASP A 171 1.05 3.69 4.20
C ASP A 171 0.74 2.55 3.24
N ALA A 172 1.52 2.45 2.16
CA ALA A 172 1.46 1.35 1.22
C ALA A 172 2.83 1.12 0.59
N ALA A 173 3.18 -0.14 0.35
CA ALA A 173 4.44 -0.50 -0.28
C ALA A 173 4.26 -1.71 -1.18
N TRP A 174 4.99 -1.70 -2.30
CA TRP A 174 4.95 -2.76 -3.30
C TRP A 174 6.34 -3.09 -3.80
N LEU A 175 6.64 -4.38 -3.89
CA LEU A 175 7.89 -4.82 -4.46
C LEU A 175 7.91 -4.64 -5.98
N LEU A 176 9.06 -4.22 -6.49
CA LEU A 176 9.37 -4.16 -7.91
C LEU A 176 9.70 -5.56 -8.43
N PRO A 177 9.33 -5.89 -9.67
CA PRO A 177 9.79 -7.11 -10.34
C PRO A 177 11.33 -7.24 -10.31
N ASP A 178 11.85 -8.47 -10.27
CA ASP A 178 13.31 -8.70 -10.19
C ASP A 178 14.05 -8.25 -11.46
N ASP A 179 13.34 -8.06 -12.57
CA ASP A 179 13.84 -7.52 -13.85
C ASP A 179 13.64 -6.00 -13.99
N ALA A 180 13.15 -5.31 -12.95
CA ALA A 180 12.89 -3.88 -13.00
C ALA A 180 14.19 -3.10 -13.26
N CYS A 181 14.37 -2.69 -14.52
CA CYS A 181 15.68 -2.35 -15.05
C CYS A 181 16.30 -1.10 -14.41
N HIS A 182 15.50 -0.22 -13.78
CA HIS A 182 15.98 1.04 -13.18
C HIS A 182 15.08 1.53 -12.04
N ILE A 183 15.67 1.95 -10.90
CA ILE A 183 15.01 2.56 -9.73
C ILE A 183 14.07 3.71 -10.14
N LYS A 184 14.50 4.53 -11.12
CA LYS A 184 13.72 5.67 -11.63
C LYS A 184 12.39 5.25 -12.26
N HIS A 185 12.34 4.08 -12.89
CA HIS A 185 11.10 3.51 -13.42
C HIS A 185 10.21 3.04 -12.26
N GLY A 186 10.77 2.33 -11.27
CA GLY A 186 10.06 1.93 -10.06
C GLY A 186 9.39 3.10 -9.32
N ARG A 187 10.07 4.24 -9.21
CA ARG A 187 9.54 5.48 -8.60
C ARG A 187 8.35 6.12 -9.33
N THR A 188 8.18 5.84 -10.63
CA THR A 188 7.01 6.29 -11.42
C THR A 188 5.99 5.19 -11.67
N GLU A 189 6.40 3.93 -11.52
CA GLU A 189 5.60 2.71 -11.49
C GLU A 189 4.95 2.46 -10.14
N CYS A 190 4.90 3.46 -9.23
CA CYS A 190 3.98 3.43 -8.11
C CYS A 190 2.61 3.03 -8.67
N ARG A 191 2.28 1.74 -8.53
CA ARG A 191 1.12 1.18 -9.23
C ARG A 191 -0.03 1.97 -8.64
N HIS A 192 -0.96 2.39 -9.49
CA HIS A 192 -2.20 3.07 -9.09
C HIS A 192 -3.12 2.15 -8.27
N GLN A 193 -2.55 1.23 -7.49
CA GLN A 193 -3.17 0.56 -6.38
C GLN A 193 -3.33 1.60 -5.27
N ARG A 194 -4.39 2.38 -5.44
CA ARG A 194 -5.26 2.85 -4.37
C ARG A 194 -4.55 2.90 -3.01
N ILE A 195 -3.80 3.98 -2.76
CA ILE A 195 -3.88 4.60 -1.44
C ILE A 195 -5.38 4.84 -1.27
N GLU A 196 -5.98 4.18 -0.30
CA GLU A 196 -7.41 4.27 -0.05
C GLU A 196 -7.67 5.65 0.55
N ALA A 197 -7.78 6.61 -0.38
CA ALA A 197 -7.86 8.05 -0.26
C ALA A 197 -9.03 8.56 0.61
N ARG A 198 -9.54 7.80 1.59
CA ARG A 198 -10.53 8.28 2.55
C ARG A 198 -9.95 9.22 3.60
N ASN A 199 -8.69 9.03 4.00
CA ASN A 199 -7.99 10.06 4.79
C ASN A 199 -7.65 11.29 3.94
N LEU A 200 -7.53 11.13 2.61
CA LEU A 200 -7.38 12.25 1.66
C LEU A 200 -8.72 12.88 1.25
N LEU A 201 -9.87 12.22 1.43
CA LEU A 201 -11.20 12.69 1.00
C LEU A 201 -11.68 13.95 1.76
N GLY A 202 -11.05 14.29 2.89
CA GLY A 202 -11.22 15.58 3.58
C GLY A 202 -10.07 16.57 3.33
N MET A 203 -9.01 16.14 2.65
CA MET A 203 -7.80 16.90 2.42
C MET A 203 -7.93 17.64 1.10
N ARG A 204 -7.98 18.97 1.18
CA ARG A 204 -7.97 19.81 -0.02
C ARG A 204 -6.55 20.19 -0.40
N ASN A 205 -5.63 20.18 0.57
CA ASN A 205 -4.28 20.68 0.38
C ASN A 205 -3.31 19.50 0.46
N ILE A 206 -2.83 19.05 -0.69
CA ILE A 206 -1.92 17.90 -0.79
C ILE A 206 -0.53 18.41 -1.16
N GLU A 207 0.47 18.06 -0.36
CA GLU A 207 1.87 18.38 -0.64
C GLU A 207 2.65 17.10 -0.93
N LEU A 208 3.14 16.94 -2.16
CA LEU A 208 3.97 15.81 -2.56
C LEU A 208 5.41 16.04 -2.09
N MET A 209 5.88 15.15 -1.22
CA MET A 209 7.24 15.14 -0.67
C MET A 209 8.05 14.06 -1.40
N THR A 210 9.12 14.46 -2.10
CA THR A 210 10.01 13.52 -2.79
C THR A 210 11.46 13.94 -2.65
N ASP A 211 12.37 12.98 -2.59
CA ASP A 211 13.82 13.23 -2.64
C ASP A 211 14.37 13.23 -4.08
N SER A 212 13.51 12.94 -5.07
CA SER A 212 13.91 12.82 -6.46
C SER A 212 13.72 14.14 -7.20
N SER A 213 14.83 14.80 -7.51
CA SER A 213 14.82 15.98 -8.38
C SER A 213 14.18 15.70 -9.74
N THR A 214 14.30 14.48 -10.24
CA THR A 214 13.69 14.05 -11.51
C THR A 214 12.17 14.00 -11.43
N ILE A 215 11.60 13.41 -10.37
CA ILE A 215 10.14 13.35 -10.19
C ILE A 215 9.58 14.74 -9.93
N HIS A 216 10.27 15.53 -9.10
CA HIS A 216 9.93 16.91 -8.84
C HIS A 216 9.83 17.72 -10.15
N LEU A 217 10.80 17.56 -11.06
CA LEU A 217 10.77 18.20 -12.38
C LEU A 217 9.66 17.66 -13.29
N TRP A 218 9.39 16.34 -13.29
CA TRP A 218 8.34 15.76 -14.13
C TRP A 218 6.94 16.24 -13.76
N ILE A 219 6.65 16.33 -12.47
CA ILE A 219 5.38 16.84 -11.95
C ILE A 219 5.27 18.36 -12.20
N SER A 220 6.39 19.10 -12.08
CA SER A 220 6.41 20.55 -12.29
C SER A 220 6.26 20.96 -13.76
N ASP A 221 7.02 20.32 -14.64
CA ASP A 221 7.17 20.75 -16.03
C ASP A 221 6.39 19.87 -17.02
N GLY A 222 5.91 18.71 -16.59
CA GLY A 222 5.06 17.78 -17.35
C GLY A 222 3.87 18.45 -18.03
N PRO A 223 3.02 19.23 -17.32
CA PRO A 223 1.88 19.91 -17.93
C PRO A 223 2.28 21.01 -18.93
N SER A 224 3.47 21.59 -18.80
CA SER A 224 3.96 22.62 -19.70
C SER A 224 4.64 22.08 -20.97
N GLY A 225 4.85 20.76 -21.05
CA GLY A 225 5.62 20.11 -22.11
C GLY A 225 7.12 20.47 -22.12
N LYS A 226 7.59 21.28 -21.15
CA LYS A 226 8.98 21.78 -21.08
C LYS A 226 9.95 20.75 -20.49
N ALA A 227 9.45 19.77 -19.74
CA ALA A 227 10.27 18.66 -19.28
C ALA A 227 10.76 17.84 -20.47
N ARG A 228 12.02 18.06 -20.89
CA ARG A 228 12.73 17.08 -21.73
C ARG A 228 12.98 15.84 -20.88
N LEU A 229 12.05 14.90 -20.96
CA LEU A 229 12.22 13.55 -20.40
C LEU A 229 13.34 12.87 -21.18
N LYS A 230 14.59 12.93 -20.68
CA LYS A 230 15.75 12.25 -21.29
C LYS A 230 15.64 10.72 -21.12
N MET A 231 14.68 10.09 -21.77
CA MET A 231 14.39 8.66 -21.65
C MET A 231 13.96 8.06 -23.00
N LYS A 232 14.02 6.74 -23.12
CA LYS A 232 13.53 6.02 -24.32
C LYS A 232 12.03 6.30 -24.52
N ALA A 233 11.60 6.47 -25.77
CA ALA A 233 10.27 6.94 -26.15
C ALA A 233 9.09 6.21 -25.47
N ALA A 234 9.16 4.88 -25.30
CA ALA A 234 8.10 4.12 -24.65
C ALA A 234 7.96 4.44 -23.15
N SER A 235 9.08 4.55 -22.43
CA SER A 235 9.09 4.91 -21.00
C SER A 235 8.69 6.36 -20.79
N GLU A 236 9.07 7.25 -21.71
CA GLU A 236 8.63 8.64 -21.72
C GLU A 236 7.10 8.76 -21.82
N MET A 237 6.48 8.07 -22.78
CA MET A 237 5.02 8.10 -22.96
C MET A 237 4.27 7.61 -21.73
N LEU A 238 4.76 6.56 -21.06
CA LEU A 238 4.17 6.04 -19.83
C LEU A 238 4.23 7.08 -18.71
N ILE A 239 5.38 7.72 -18.52
CA ILE A 239 5.56 8.75 -17.49
C ILE A 239 4.62 9.94 -17.74
N ARG A 240 4.54 10.43 -18.99
CA ARG A 240 3.61 11.51 -19.35
C ARG A 240 2.17 11.17 -19.01
N ARG A 241 1.67 10.01 -19.47
CA ARG A 241 0.30 9.53 -19.19
C ARG A 241 -0.01 9.47 -17.69
N ARG A 242 0.97 9.12 -16.85
CA ARG A 242 0.79 9.05 -15.40
C ARG A 242 0.77 10.41 -14.74
N VAL A 243 1.68 11.29 -15.13
CA VAL A 243 1.64 12.69 -14.69
C VAL A 243 0.30 13.31 -15.08
N ASP A 244 -0.17 13.08 -16.31
CA ASP A 244 -1.47 13.56 -16.78
C ASP A 244 -2.63 13.00 -15.94
N THR A 245 -2.57 11.73 -15.53
CA THR A 245 -3.58 11.11 -14.66
C THR A 245 -3.60 11.79 -13.29
N VAL A 246 -2.42 11.99 -12.66
CA VAL A 246 -2.32 12.68 -11.37
C VAL A 246 -2.89 14.10 -11.47
N LEU A 247 -2.53 14.85 -12.50
CA LEU A 247 -3.03 16.21 -12.73
C LEU A 247 -4.54 16.24 -13.00
N SER A 248 -5.05 15.25 -13.72
CA SER A 248 -6.50 15.09 -13.96
C SER A 248 -7.24 14.85 -12.65
N LEU A 249 -6.71 14.01 -11.76
CA LEU A 249 -7.26 13.79 -10.43
C LEU A 249 -7.20 15.06 -9.57
N VAL A 250 -6.07 15.78 -9.57
CA VAL A 250 -5.94 17.06 -8.86
C VAL A 250 -7.03 18.04 -9.30
N LYS A 251 -7.27 18.12 -10.62
CA LYS A 251 -8.33 18.98 -11.18
C LYS A 251 -9.73 18.49 -10.86
N GLU A 252 -10.00 17.19 -11.02
CA GLU A 252 -11.31 16.56 -10.80
C GLU A 252 -11.77 16.73 -9.35
N TYR A 253 -10.86 16.53 -8.40
CA TYR A 253 -11.14 16.65 -6.97
C TYR A 253 -10.92 18.06 -6.41
N ASN A 254 -10.60 19.04 -7.27
CA ASN A 254 -10.31 20.43 -6.91
C ASN A 254 -9.32 20.55 -5.73
N LEU A 255 -8.18 19.87 -5.87
CA LEU A 255 -7.13 19.79 -4.86
C LEU A 255 -6.11 20.91 -5.06
N GLU A 256 -5.72 21.58 -3.98
CA GLU A 256 -4.52 22.40 -3.94
C GLU A 256 -3.31 21.48 -3.84
N PHE A 257 -2.58 21.33 -4.94
CA PHE A 257 -1.46 20.41 -5.05
C PHE A 257 -0.11 21.14 -5.07
N PHE A 258 0.70 20.88 -4.04
CA PHE A 258 2.04 21.42 -3.88
C PHE A 258 3.08 20.31 -4.03
N ARG A 259 4.34 20.69 -4.29
CA ARG A 259 5.47 19.75 -4.30
C ARG A 259 6.66 20.35 -3.59
N THR A 260 7.38 19.50 -2.86
CA THR A 260 8.57 19.87 -2.11
C THR A 260 9.64 18.82 -2.31
N LEU A 261 10.81 19.27 -2.76
CA LEU A 261 12.02 18.45 -2.81
C LEU A 261 12.62 18.37 -1.41
N VAL A 262 12.70 17.16 -0.86
CA VAL A 262 13.24 16.91 0.48
C VAL A 262 14.61 16.23 0.41
N ASN A 263 15.40 16.34 1.48
CA ASN A 263 16.60 15.53 1.61
C ASN A 263 16.22 14.06 1.82
N SER A 264 16.91 13.12 1.16
CA SER A 264 16.68 11.67 1.31
C SER A 264 16.71 11.21 2.77
N ALA A 265 17.58 11.79 3.62
CA ALA A 265 17.66 11.45 5.05
C ALA A 265 16.39 11.83 5.84
N SER A 266 15.59 12.77 5.33
CA SER A 266 14.33 13.21 5.92
C SER A 266 13.12 12.53 5.29
N ASN A 267 13.33 11.66 4.29
CA ASN A 267 12.25 10.96 3.62
C ASN A 267 11.69 9.85 4.51
N LYS A 268 10.48 10.07 5.04
CA LYS A 268 9.79 9.14 5.94
C LYS A 268 9.46 7.80 5.27
N GLU A 269 9.43 7.77 3.94
CA GLU A 269 9.12 6.58 3.15
C GLU A 269 10.30 5.61 2.98
N ASP A 270 11.54 6.02 3.23
CA ASP A 270 12.72 5.17 2.97
C ASP A 270 12.67 3.84 3.77
N VAL A 271 12.05 3.86 4.96
CA VAL A 271 11.84 2.66 5.79
C VAL A 271 10.90 1.65 5.12
N LEU A 272 10.01 2.12 4.25
CA LEU A 272 8.99 1.34 3.56
C LEU A 272 9.40 0.90 2.15
N THR A 273 10.65 1.16 1.75
CA THR A 273 11.19 0.65 0.50
C THR A 273 12.33 -0.35 0.72
N ARG A 274 12.60 -0.71 1.99
CA ARG A 274 13.75 -1.53 2.40
C ARG A 274 13.36 -2.73 3.26
N VAL A 275 14.17 -3.77 3.17
CA VAL A 275 14.21 -4.92 4.09
C VAL A 275 15.60 -4.99 4.72
N PRO A 276 15.79 -5.70 5.86
CA PRO A 276 17.10 -5.92 6.43
C PRO A 276 18.11 -6.42 5.39
N GLN A 277 19.31 -5.82 5.34
CA GLN A 277 20.35 -6.17 4.35
C GLN A 277 20.70 -7.66 4.35
N ARG A 278 20.65 -8.30 5.53
CA ARG A 278 20.87 -9.76 5.65
C ARG A 278 19.91 -10.61 4.80
N TRP A 279 18.73 -10.10 4.48
CA TRP A 279 17.75 -10.81 3.63
C TRP A 279 18.08 -10.72 2.14
N LEU A 280 19.00 -9.83 1.75
CA LEU A 280 19.38 -9.59 0.36
C LEU A 280 20.59 -10.42 -0.07
N HIS A 281 21.27 -11.10 0.85
CA HIS A 281 22.41 -11.97 0.50
C HIS A 281 21.90 -13.36 0.06
N PRO A 282 22.22 -13.81 -1.16
CA PRO A 282 22.12 -15.23 -1.50
C PRO A 282 23.24 -15.97 -0.75
N THR A 283 22.91 -17.00 0.02
CA THR A 283 23.92 -17.98 0.39
C THR A 283 24.09 -18.94 -0.79
N ALA A 284 25.31 -18.95 -1.33
CA ALA A 284 25.86 -19.78 -2.41
C ALA A 284 25.55 -19.33 -3.87
N ALA A 285 26.65 -19.18 -4.60
CA ALA A 285 26.76 -18.80 -6.00
C ALA A 285 26.31 -19.92 -6.95
N ILE A 286 25.71 -19.53 -8.08
CA ILE A 286 25.90 -20.24 -9.35
C ILE A 286 26.58 -19.25 -10.31
N PRO A 287 27.74 -19.61 -10.92
CA PRO A 287 28.53 -18.67 -11.71
C PRO A 287 27.79 -18.15 -12.93
N SER A 288 28.10 -16.89 -13.25
CA SER A 288 27.80 -16.21 -14.49
C SER A 288 28.08 -17.06 -15.73
N LEU A 289 27.05 -17.30 -16.56
CA LEU A 289 27.21 -17.40 -18.00
C LEU A 289 26.20 -16.48 -18.70
N LEU A 290 26.79 -15.58 -19.49
CA LEU A 290 26.19 -14.56 -20.32
C LEU A 290 25.25 -15.13 -21.42
N VAL A 291 24.12 -14.44 -21.61
CA VAL A 291 23.61 -13.87 -22.88
C VAL A 291 23.20 -14.83 -24.02
N GLN A 292 21.90 -14.86 -24.34
CA GLN A 292 21.32 -14.41 -25.63
C GLN A 292 19.77 -14.45 -25.64
N TRP A 293 19.16 -13.27 -25.77
CA TRP A 293 17.89 -13.01 -26.49
C TRP A 293 18.01 -13.62 -27.92
N LEU A 294 17.06 -14.25 -28.62
CA LEU A 294 15.61 -14.12 -28.83
C LEU A 294 15.15 -15.37 -29.63
N SER A 295 13.93 -15.88 -29.42
CA SER A 295 13.10 -16.33 -30.55
C SER A 295 11.61 -16.29 -30.20
N SER A 296 10.92 -15.39 -30.91
CA SER A 296 9.55 -15.46 -31.42
C SER A 296 8.66 -16.64 -30.95
N GLN A 297 7.59 -16.34 -30.19
CA GLN A 297 6.20 -16.72 -30.52
C GLN A 297 5.13 -16.41 -29.43
N THR A 298 5.48 -15.84 -28.28
CA THR A 298 4.52 -15.78 -27.14
C THR A 298 3.87 -14.41 -26.85
N LEU A 299 4.29 -13.32 -27.51
CA LEU A 299 3.66 -12.01 -27.29
C LEU A 299 2.30 -11.86 -28.00
N ALA A 300 2.11 -12.54 -29.14
CA ALA A 300 0.86 -12.47 -29.92
C ALA A 300 -0.27 -13.35 -29.34
N SER A 301 0.06 -14.43 -28.63
CA SER A 301 -0.94 -15.29 -27.97
C SER A 301 -1.46 -14.68 -26.67
N TRP A 302 -0.65 -13.85 -26.00
CA TRP A 302 -1.06 -13.15 -24.78
C TRP A 302 -1.95 -11.94 -25.07
N LEU A 303 -1.70 -11.19 -26.16
CA LEU A 303 -2.53 -10.05 -26.57
C LEU A 303 -3.93 -10.44 -27.08
N ARG A 304 -4.12 -11.64 -27.67
CA ARG A 304 -5.47 -12.11 -28.09
C ARG A 304 -6.37 -12.51 -26.94
N ARG A 305 -5.83 -12.89 -25.77
CA ARG A 305 -6.62 -13.35 -24.62
C ARG A 305 -7.16 -12.23 -23.72
N SER A 306 -6.66 -11.00 -23.90
CA SER A 306 -6.99 -9.86 -23.04
C SER A 306 -7.99 -8.87 -23.64
N ILE A 307 -8.52 -9.13 -24.85
CA ILE A 307 -9.46 -8.21 -25.55
C ILE A 307 -10.88 -8.80 -25.71
N THR A 308 -11.15 -10.04 -25.30
CA THR A 308 -12.50 -10.64 -25.38
C THR A 308 -13.05 -11.07 -24.02
N LYS A 309 -13.29 -10.10 -23.13
CA LYS A 309 -14.42 -10.12 -22.19
C LYS A 309 -14.86 -8.67 -21.99
N TRP A 310 -16.15 -8.40 -22.21
CA TRP A 310 -16.83 -7.09 -22.31
C TRP A 310 -17.12 -6.56 -23.72
N VAL A 311 -17.67 -7.42 -24.59
CA VAL A 311 -18.76 -7.02 -25.50
C VAL A 311 -19.77 -8.16 -25.53
N THR A 312 -20.93 -7.94 -24.91
CA THR A 312 -22.22 -8.32 -25.52
C THR A 312 -23.22 -7.22 -25.18
N PRO A 313 -23.86 -6.61 -26.20
CA PRO A 313 -24.92 -5.64 -26.01
C PRO A 313 -26.22 -6.35 -25.63
N VAL A 314 -27.12 -5.57 -25.03
CA VAL A 314 -28.59 -5.73 -24.89
C VAL A 314 -29.15 -7.14 -25.13
#